data_AF-A0A8T3P8J0-F1
#
_entry.id   AF-A0A8T3P8J0-F1
#
_cell.length_a   1.000
_cell.length_b   1.000
_cell.length_c   1.000
_cell.angle_alpha   90.00
_cell.angle_beta   90.00
_cell.angle_gamma   90.00
#
_symmetry.space_group_name_H-M   'P 1'
#
loop_
_entity.id
_entity.type
_entity.pdbx_description
1 polymer ?
#
loop_
_entity_poly.entity_id
_entity_poly.type
_entity_poly.pdbx_seq_one_letter_code
_entity_poly.pdbx_strand_id
1 'polypeptide(L)'
;MTHVFVSPHPDDVALSCGGLIASLRELGQNVTIVTVYSGGPQDGDALSDYQRAALGYGTKAIWPNTEAFRRDNIAADMPIPVVAGAPAWAADPERIELTQSRANTQARQFWQRAAWTRSANVSNEETADRPLADTIGGQGSDDPIDLSGLDVMDMRKLEEERYAFLIEGSVVFLDLPDAVYRGYEGDEELLGGARDDDLPPYEILRREIVRLEPQMVYFPLGVGGHVDHHLCREVGLSMLAEERRWVMPVPDYSGRMSFYEDFPYAWWTDFEGPQQWSGGSLELPVGVELQARYSDITEVMERKAAGIR
;
A
#
# COMPACT_ATOMS: atom_id res chain seq x y z
N MET A 1 -12.43 -4.08 8.76
CA MET A 1 -12.73 -2.92 7.91
C MET A 1 -11.56 -2.70 6.96
N THR A 2 -11.83 -2.13 5.79
CA THR A 2 -10.88 -1.82 4.73
C THR A 2 -10.58 -0.32 4.76
N HIS A 3 -9.31 0.01 4.88
CA HIS A 3 -8.78 1.36 4.94
C HIS A 3 -7.91 1.57 3.71
N VAL A 4 -8.21 2.61 2.93
CA VAL A 4 -7.41 2.98 1.75
C VAL A 4 -6.67 4.28 2.03
N PHE A 5 -5.36 4.25 1.91
CA PHE A 5 -4.50 5.43 2.02
C PHE A 5 -4.02 5.83 0.63
N VAL A 6 -4.28 7.08 0.24
CA VAL A 6 -3.77 7.65 -1.02
C VAL A 6 -2.41 8.25 -0.72
N SER A 7 -1.36 7.67 -1.30
CA SER A 7 0.02 8.18 -1.23
C SER A 7 0.34 8.95 -2.51
N PRO A 8 0.69 10.24 -2.46
CA PRO A 8 1.21 10.94 -3.63
C PRO A 8 2.44 10.23 -4.20
N HIS A 9 3.45 10.00 -3.37
CA HIS A 9 4.71 9.34 -3.72
C HIS A 9 4.96 8.08 -2.89
N PRO A 10 5.89 7.22 -3.33
CA PRO A 10 6.37 6.09 -2.53
C PRO A 10 7.21 6.58 -1.34
N ASP A 11 6.57 6.69 -0.17
CA ASP A 11 7.11 7.01 1.18
C ASP A 11 6.11 7.83 2.03
N ASP A 12 5.30 8.68 1.42
CA ASP A 12 4.45 9.66 2.12
C ASP A 12 3.55 9.04 3.18
N VAL A 13 2.88 7.94 2.84
CA VAL A 13 2.00 7.22 3.77
C VAL A 13 2.80 6.57 4.89
N ALA A 14 4.01 6.06 4.64
CA ALA A 14 4.86 5.49 5.68
C ALA A 14 5.32 6.58 6.67
N LEU A 15 5.74 7.74 6.15
CA LEU A 15 6.19 8.89 6.94
C LEU A 15 5.05 9.50 7.76
N SER A 16 3.91 9.75 7.12
CA SER A 16 2.77 10.46 7.69
C SER A 16 1.89 9.54 8.54
N CYS A 17 1.46 8.42 7.95
CA CYS A 17 0.43 7.55 8.51
C CYS A 17 0.95 6.25 9.14
N GLY A 18 2.25 5.97 9.10
CA GLY A 18 2.76 4.64 9.44
C GLY A 18 2.42 4.15 10.86
N GLY A 19 2.30 5.06 11.83
CA GLY A 19 1.84 4.72 13.18
C GLY A 19 0.36 4.34 13.22
N LEU A 20 -0.51 5.13 12.57
CA LEU A 20 -1.94 4.82 12.47
C LEU A 20 -2.16 3.47 11.76
N ILE A 21 -1.42 3.23 10.66
CA ILE A 21 -1.48 1.98 9.92
C ILE A 21 -1.08 0.81 10.81
N ALA A 22 0.03 0.93 11.56
CA ALA A 22 0.46 -0.10 12.49
C ALA A 22 -0.63 -0.42 13.54
N SER A 23 -1.28 0.59 14.11
CA SER A 23 -2.39 0.39 15.04
C SER A 23 -3.62 -0.26 14.39
N LEU A 24 -3.98 0.13 13.17
CA LEU A 24 -5.09 -0.49 12.41
C LEU A 24 -4.80 -1.97 12.13
N ARG A 25 -3.56 -2.31 11.79
CA ARG A 25 -3.13 -3.69 11.54
C ARG A 25 -3.15 -4.55 12.81
N GLU A 26 -2.75 -4.00 13.95
CA GLU A 26 -2.90 -4.69 15.25
C GLU A 26 -4.35 -4.99 15.62
N LEU A 27 -5.27 -4.13 15.18
CA LEU A 27 -6.72 -4.36 15.32
C LEU A 27 -7.30 -5.28 14.24
N GLY A 28 -6.46 -5.92 13.41
CA GLY A 28 -6.87 -6.84 12.35
C GLY A 28 -7.62 -6.17 11.19
N GLN A 29 -7.42 -4.86 11.00
CA GLN A 29 -8.03 -4.13 9.88
C GLN A 29 -7.21 -4.31 8.60
N ASN A 30 -7.89 -4.33 7.45
CA ASN A 30 -7.23 -4.42 6.16
C ASN A 30 -6.80 -3.02 5.71
N VAL A 31 -5.55 -2.89 5.29
CA VAL A 31 -4.97 -1.63 4.83
C VAL A 31 -4.48 -1.80 3.39
N THR A 32 -4.85 -0.86 2.53
CA THR A 32 -4.37 -0.76 1.16
C THR A 32 -3.81 0.64 0.92
N ILE A 33 -2.60 0.72 0.39
CA ILE A 33 -1.95 1.96 -0.03
C ILE A 33 -2.14 2.07 -1.56
N VAL A 34 -2.65 3.20 -2.02
CA VAL A 34 -2.76 3.53 -3.45
C VAL A 34 -1.76 4.64 -3.73
N THR A 35 -0.65 4.30 -4.37
CA THR A 35 0.41 5.24 -4.71
C THR A 35 0.16 5.81 -6.08
N VAL A 36 -0.01 7.13 -6.14
CA VAL A 36 -0.52 7.83 -7.32
C VAL A 36 0.62 8.07 -8.32
N TYR A 37 1.67 8.75 -7.89
CA TYR A 37 2.78 9.19 -8.74
C TYR A 37 3.98 8.24 -8.64
N SER A 38 3.76 6.98 -8.97
CA SER A 38 4.78 5.92 -9.02
C SER A 38 5.35 5.68 -10.41
N GLY A 39 5.08 6.57 -11.37
CA GLY A 39 5.53 6.45 -12.76
C GLY A 39 6.88 7.13 -12.99
N GLY A 40 7.76 6.44 -13.73
CA GLY A 40 9.03 6.97 -14.23
C GLY A 40 8.87 7.86 -15.47
N PRO A 41 9.99 8.25 -16.12
CA PRO A 41 9.95 9.02 -17.36
C PRO A 41 9.23 8.24 -18.47
N GLN A 42 8.37 8.92 -19.25
CA GLN A 42 7.51 8.27 -20.27
C GLN A 42 8.29 7.77 -21.50
N ASP A 43 9.45 8.37 -21.78
CA ASP A 43 10.35 8.01 -22.85
C ASP A 43 11.72 7.71 -22.22
N GLY A 44 12.43 6.68 -22.71
CA GLY A 44 13.70 6.18 -22.17
C GLY A 44 14.90 7.14 -22.24
N ASP A 45 14.65 8.44 -22.13
CA ASP A 45 15.65 9.48 -21.98
C ASP A 45 16.29 9.40 -20.59
N ALA A 46 17.60 9.69 -20.55
CA ALA A 46 18.34 9.73 -19.31
C ALA A 46 17.80 10.86 -18.41
N LEU A 47 17.55 10.53 -17.13
CA LEU A 47 17.13 11.50 -16.11
C LEU A 47 18.03 12.74 -16.13
N SER A 48 17.43 13.93 -16.07
CA SER A 48 18.17 15.18 -15.89
C SER A 48 18.92 15.19 -14.55
N ASP A 49 19.95 16.03 -14.41
CA ASP A 49 20.69 16.14 -13.14
C ASP A 49 19.77 16.56 -11.98
N TYR A 50 18.77 17.40 -12.28
CA TYR A 50 17.75 17.79 -11.32
C TYR A 50 16.81 16.64 -10.97
N GLN A 51 16.26 15.92 -11.95
CA GLN A 51 15.38 14.76 -11.71
C GLN A 51 16.09 13.70 -10.86
N ARG A 52 17.39 13.48 -11.13
CA ARG A 52 18.23 12.64 -10.29
C ARG A 52 18.27 13.18 -8.86
N ALA A 53 18.65 14.44 -8.65
CA ALA A 53 18.72 15.01 -7.30
C ALA A 53 17.37 14.97 -6.55
N ALA A 54 16.26 15.31 -7.22
CA ALA A 54 14.92 15.37 -6.64
C ALA A 54 14.41 13.99 -6.22
N LEU A 55 14.74 12.94 -6.97
CA LEU A 55 14.45 11.54 -6.60
C LEU A 55 15.48 10.96 -5.62
N GLY A 56 16.40 11.78 -5.09
CA GLY A 56 17.37 11.38 -4.05
C GLY A 56 18.74 10.88 -4.55
N TYR A 57 19.11 11.06 -5.83
CA TYR A 57 20.47 10.75 -6.29
C TYR A 57 21.50 11.76 -5.75
N GLY A 58 22.40 11.33 -4.87
CA GLY A 58 23.58 12.09 -4.46
C GLY A 58 23.98 11.96 -2.99
N THR A 59 25.14 11.33 -2.73
CA THR A 59 25.95 11.28 -1.48
C THR A 59 25.30 10.96 -0.12
N LYS A 60 24.02 10.59 -0.03
CA LYS A 60 23.43 10.08 1.22
C LYS A 60 22.86 8.65 1.17
N ALA A 61 23.19 7.89 0.14
CA ALA A 61 22.90 6.46 0.13
C ALA A 61 23.85 5.70 1.07
N ILE A 62 23.44 5.50 2.32
CA ILE A 62 23.97 4.42 3.15
C ILE A 62 23.30 3.14 2.65
N TRP A 63 24.03 2.36 1.85
CA TRP A 63 23.73 0.96 1.59
C TRP A 63 23.63 0.20 2.92
N PRO A 64 22.51 -0.46 3.25
CA PRO A 64 22.56 -1.60 4.14
C PRO A 64 22.85 -2.82 3.28
N ASN A 65 24.11 -3.27 3.35
CA ASN A 65 24.43 -4.65 3.07
C ASN A 65 23.78 -5.47 4.20
N THR A 66 22.64 -6.11 3.96
CA THR A 66 22.05 -7.03 4.95
C THR A 66 21.87 -8.43 4.37
N GLU A 67 22.81 -9.29 4.73
CA GLU A 67 22.53 -10.70 4.97
C GLU A 67 21.61 -10.83 6.19
N ALA A 68 20.45 -11.50 6.10
CA ALA A 68 19.81 -12.16 7.26
C ALA A 68 18.55 -12.98 6.88
N PHE A 69 18.71 -14.29 6.65
CA PHE A 69 18.04 -15.35 7.44
C PHE A 69 18.54 -16.73 6.99
N ARG A 70 19.32 -17.43 7.83
CA ARG A 70 19.62 -18.87 7.66
C ARG A 70 18.63 -19.68 8.50
N ARG A 71 17.72 -20.41 7.83
CA ARG A 71 16.64 -21.20 8.43
C ARG A 71 17.12 -22.47 9.17
N ASP A 72 18.40 -22.77 9.09
CA ASP A 72 19.06 -23.98 9.58
C ASP A 72 19.41 -23.97 11.09
N ASN A 73 19.10 -22.88 11.82
CA ASN A 73 19.52 -22.69 13.22
C ASN A 73 18.45 -22.94 14.30
N ILE A 74 17.27 -23.47 13.98
CA ILE A 74 16.23 -23.77 14.98
C ILE A 74 15.85 -25.25 14.91
N ALA A 75 16.35 -26.05 15.85
CA ALA A 75 15.88 -27.41 16.08
C ALA A 75 14.82 -27.42 17.20
N ALA A 76 13.85 -28.34 17.13
CA ALA A 76 12.83 -28.49 18.15
C ALA A 76 13.39 -29.13 19.44
N ASP A 77 12.95 -28.64 20.60
CA ASP A 77 13.50 -29.01 21.92
C ASP A 77 13.23 -30.46 22.36
N MET A 78 12.32 -31.18 21.70
CA MET A 78 11.96 -32.56 22.06
C MET A 78 11.74 -33.45 20.82
N PRO A 79 12.47 -34.58 20.68
CA PRO A 79 12.26 -35.51 19.58
C PRO A 79 11.01 -36.37 19.83
N ILE A 80 9.98 -36.20 18.98
CA ILE A 80 8.81 -37.09 18.95
C ILE A 80 9.13 -38.26 18.00
N PRO A 81 8.97 -39.53 18.44
CA PRO A 81 9.22 -40.68 17.58
C PRO A 81 8.09 -40.82 16.56
N VAL A 82 8.38 -40.49 15.30
CA VAL A 82 7.50 -40.78 14.16
C VAL A 82 7.99 -42.06 13.49
N VAL A 83 7.08 -42.70 12.75
CA VAL A 83 7.37 -43.79 11.81
C VAL A 83 8.70 -43.54 11.11
N ALA A 84 9.60 -44.54 11.14
CA ALA A 84 10.99 -44.39 10.72
C ALA A 84 11.11 -43.68 9.36
N GLY A 85 11.66 -42.45 9.39
CA GLY A 85 11.89 -41.63 8.20
C GLY A 85 10.97 -40.41 8.03
N ALA A 86 9.95 -40.20 8.86
CA ALA A 86 9.11 -38.99 8.80
C ALA A 86 9.40 -38.00 9.95
N PRO A 87 9.29 -36.67 9.74
CA PRO A 87 9.54 -35.67 10.78
C PRO A 87 8.39 -35.59 11.80
N ALA A 88 8.69 -35.14 13.04
CA ALA A 88 7.79 -35.04 14.22
C ALA A 88 6.40 -34.43 13.97
N TRP A 89 6.30 -33.56 12.96
CA TRP A 89 5.11 -32.80 12.60
C TRP A 89 4.32 -33.41 11.42
N ALA A 90 4.84 -34.47 10.79
CA ALA A 90 4.19 -35.11 9.66
C ALA A 90 2.97 -35.92 10.10
N ALA A 91 1.84 -35.71 9.43
CA ALA A 91 0.63 -36.49 9.66
C ALA A 91 0.78 -37.91 9.07
N ASP A 92 0.12 -38.88 9.70
CA ASP A 92 0.07 -40.28 9.27
C ASP A 92 -0.50 -40.39 7.83
N PRO A 93 0.26 -40.96 6.87
CA PRO A 93 -0.16 -41.06 5.46
C PRO A 93 -1.54 -41.69 5.25
N GLU A 94 -1.89 -42.74 6.00
CA GLU A 94 -3.19 -43.41 5.87
C GLU A 94 -4.35 -42.49 6.30
N ARG A 95 -4.12 -41.62 7.29
CA ARG A 95 -5.13 -40.63 7.72
C ARG A 95 -5.26 -39.47 6.75
N ILE A 96 -4.18 -39.09 6.06
CA ILE A 96 -4.21 -38.05 5.02
C ILE A 96 -5.08 -38.50 3.84
N GLU A 97 -4.89 -39.73 3.34
CA GLU A 97 -5.72 -40.28 2.26
C GLU A 97 -7.21 -40.33 2.62
N LEU A 98 -7.53 -40.73 3.85
CA LEU A 98 -8.91 -40.77 4.34
C LEU A 98 -9.53 -39.38 4.40
N THR A 99 -8.75 -38.37 4.82
CA THR A 99 -9.19 -36.97 4.92
C THR A 99 -9.41 -36.35 3.54
N GLN A 100 -8.50 -36.64 2.60
CA GLN A 100 -8.60 -36.22 1.21
C GLN A 100 -9.85 -36.77 0.52
N SER A 101 -10.17 -38.04 0.75
CA SER A 101 -11.39 -38.68 0.22
C SER A 101 -12.67 -38.03 0.77
N ARG A 102 -12.70 -37.71 2.07
CA ARG A 102 -13.83 -37.01 2.72
C ARG A 102 -14.01 -35.59 2.18
N ALA A 103 -12.93 -34.83 2.03
CA ALA A 103 -12.96 -33.46 1.50
C ALA A 103 -13.48 -33.43 0.05
N ASN A 104 -13.03 -34.38 -0.79
CA ASN A 104 -13.50 -34.53 -2.17
C ASN A 104 -15.00 -34.84 -2.25
N THR A 105 -15.50 -35.67 -1.34
CA THR A 105 -16.92 -36.04 -1.27
C THR A 105 -17.78 -34.85 -0.85
N GLN A 106 -17.36 -34.08 0.15
CA GLN A 106 -18.07 -32.87 0.60
C GLN A 106 -18.08 -31.78 -0.48
N ALA A 107 -16.94 -31.53 -1.15
CA ALA A 107 -16.88 -30.60 -2.27
C ALA A 107 -17.85 -30.99 -3.40
N ARG A 108 -17.93 -32.28 -3.75
CA ARG A 108 -18.90 -32.79 -4.75
C ARG A 108 -20.36 -32.59 -4.35
N GLN A 109 -20.69 -32.69 -3.06
CA GLN A 109 -22.05 -32.50 -2.55
C GLN A 109 -22.45 -31.01 -2.48
N PHE A 110 -21.51 -30.12 -2.12
CA PHE A 110 -21.75 -28.68 -2.00
C PHE A 110 -21.95 -27.97 -3.35
N TRP A 111 -21.20 -28.38 -4.40
CA TRP A 111 -21.18 -27.73 -5.71
C TRP A 111 -22.18 -28.27 -6.75
N GLN A 112 -23.25 -28.96 -6.34
CA GLN A 112 -24.26 -29.48 -7.28
C GLN A 112 -25.05 -28.41 -8.07
N ARG A 113 -24.85 -27.10 -7.84
CA ARG A 113 -25.56 -26.02 -8.54
C ARG A 113 -24.69 -25.02 -9.31
N ALA A 114 -23.36 -25.11 -9.26
CA ALA A 114 -22.51 -24.27 -10.11
C ALA A 114 -21.42 -25.15 -10.72
N ALA A 115 -21.35 -25.14 -12.05
CA ALA A 115 -20.60 -26.07 -12.88
C ALA A 115 -19.08 -25.89 -12.83
N TRP A 116 -18.47 -25.91 -11.64
CA TRP A 116 -17.01 -25.93 -11.45
C TRP A 116 -16.62 -27.09 -10.54
N THR A 117 -16.10 -28.15 -11.16
CA THR A 117 -15.49 -29.30 -10.49
C THR A 117 -14.12 -28.91 -9.91
N ARG A 118 -14.09 -28.32 -8.70
CA ARG A 118 -12.85 -28.24 -7.90
C ARG A 118 -12.93 -29.26 -6.75
N SER A 119 -12.06 -30.27 -6.78
CA SER A 119 -11.81 -31.15 -5.63
C SER A 119 -10.74 -30.51 -4.71
N ALA A 120 -10.82 -30.72 -3.39
CA ALA A 120 -9.85 -30.13 -2.45
C ALA A 120 -8.47 -30.79 -2.63
N ASN A 121 -7.35 -30.08 -2.46
CA ASN A 121 -6.00 -30.65 -2.41
C ASN A 121 -5.50 -30.58 -0.96
N VAL A 122 -5.77 -31.62 -0.18
CA VAL A 122 -5.47 -31.74 1.24
C VAL A 122 -4.08 -32.33 1.48
N SER A 123 -3.51 -33.03 0.50
CA SER A 123 -2.13 -33.53 0.57
C SER A 123 -1.10 -32.41 0.44
N ASN A 124 -1.50 -31.23 -0.07
CA ASN A 124 -0.59 -30.14 -0.40
C ASN A 124 0.57 -30.60 -1.31
N GLU A 125 0.26 -31.52 -2.24
CA GLU A 125 1.21 -32.00 -3.24
C GLU A 125 0.94 -31.32 -4.59
N GLU A 126 2.01 -30.84 -5.21
CA GLU A 126 1.98 -30.18 -6.52
C GLU A 126 1.82 -31.21 -7.64
N THR A 127 0.93 -30.93 -8.59
CA THR A 127 0.81 -31.70 -9.84
C THR A 127 0.67 -30.75 -11.02
N ALA A 128 1.02 -31.20 -12.23
CA ALA A 128 0.96 -30.35 -13.44
C ALA A 128 -0.43 -29.74 -13.68
N ASP A 129 -1.50 -30.45 -13.30
CA ASP A 129 -2.88 -29.97 -13.42
C ASP A 129 -3.36 -29.16 -12.19
N ARG A 130 -2.61 -29.19 -11.09
CA ARG A 130 -2.91 -28.54 -9.80
C ARG A 130 -1.64 -28.06 -9.10
N PRO A 131 -1.07 -26.95 -9.57
CA PRO A 131 -0.02 -26.27 -8.83
C PRO A 131 -0.54 -25.79 -7.46
N LEU A 132 0.32 -25.81 -6.44
CA LEU A 132 -0.05 -25.36 -5.10
C LEU A 132 -0.18 -23.85 -5.11
N ALA A 133 -1.11 -23.32 -4.32
CA ALA A 133 -1.24 -21.86 -4.19
C ALA A 133 0.05 -21.21 -3.66
N ASP A 134 0.85 -21.98 -2.92
CA ASP A 134 2.15 -21.55 -2.37
C ASP A 134 3.31 -21.76 -3.36
N THR A 135 3.15 -22.59 -4.40
CA THR A 135 4.17 -22.77 -5.46
C THR A 135 3.93 -21.87 -6.67
N ILE A 136 2.70 -21.36 -6.82
CA ILE A 136 2.42 -20.24 -7.71
C ILE A 136 2.57 -18.97 -6.88
N GLY A 137 3.69 -18.27 -7.01
CA GLY A 137 3.87 -16.94 -6.43
C GLY A 137 2.76 -16.01 -6.91
N GLY A 138 1.69 -15.87 -6.14
CA GLY A 138 0.64 -14.87 -6.39
C GLY A 138 1.09 -13.46 -6.01
N GLN A 139 2.12 -13.38 -5.16
CA GLN A 139 2.80 -12.17 -4.70
C GLN A 139 4.22 -12.59 -4.29
N GLY A 140 5.26 -12.06 -4.94
CA GLY A 140 6.67 -12.33 -4.62
C GLY A 140 7.33 -13.43 -5.47
N SER A 141 8.58 -13.19 -5.84
CA SER A 141 9.47 -14.11 -6.57
C SER A 141 10.58 -14.61 -5.65
N ASP A 142 10.94 -15.89 -5.75
CA ASP A 142 12.16 -16.44 -5.14
C ASP A 142 13.43 -16.08 -5.93
N ASP A 143 13.26 -15.50 -7.13
CA ASP A 143 14.37 -14.98 -7.90
C ASP A 143 14.92 -13.72 -7.21
N PRO A 144 16.22 -13.69 -6.84
CA PRO A 144 16.83 -12.47 -6.34
C PRO A 144 16.67 -11.38 -7.39
N ILE A 145 15.98 -10.30 -7.03
CA ILE A 145 15.84 -9.12 -7.88
C ILE A 145 17.23 -8.48 -7.99
N ASP A 146 17.78 -8.45 -9.20
CA ASP A 146 18.99 -7.71 -9.48
C ASP A 146 18.69 -6.21 -9.46
N LEU A 147 18.97 -5.58 -8.33
CA LEU A 147 18.78 -4.14 -8.13
C LEU A 147 19.76 -3.29 -8.94
N SER A 148 20.81 -3.88 -9.52
CA SER A 148 21.91 -3.12 -10.14
C SER A 148 21.53 -2.43 -11.46
N GLY A 149 20.38 -2.79 -12.05
CA GLY A 149 19.87 -2.23 -13.29
C GLY A 149 18.47 -1.62 -13.22
N LEU A 150 17.86 -1.55 -12.03
CA LEU A 150 16.55 -0.92 -11.87
C LEU A 150 16.65 0.60 -12.03
N ASP A 151 15.62 1.21 -12.60
CA ASP A 151 15.49 2.67 -12.50
C ASP A 151 15.09 3.07 -11.06
N VAL A 152 15.18 4.36 -10.73
CA VAL A 152 14.95 4.78 -9.34
C VAL A 152 13.48 4.73 -8.95
N MET A 153 12.57 4.88 -9.89
CA MET A 153 11.17 4.73 -9.54
C MET A 153 10.87 3.26 -9.22
N ASP A 154 11.45 2.31 -9.96
CA ASP A 154 11.38 0.89 -9.64
C ASP A 154 11.98 0.57 -8.27
N MET A 155 13.10 1.19 -7.90
CA MET A 155 13.68 1.06 -6.55
C MET A 155 12.74 1.59 -5.47
N ARG A 156 12.14 2.77 -5.67
CA ARG A 156 11.17 3.37 -4.73
C ARG A 156 9.90 2.53 -4.60
N LYS A 157 9.42 1.95 -5.71
CA LYS A 157 8.30 0.99 -5.70
C LYS A 157 8.65 -0.24 -4.87
N LEU A 158 9.87 -0.77 -5.00
CA LEU A 158 10.33 -1.90 -4.19
C LEU A 158 10.43 -1.55 -2.71
N GLU A 159 10.89 -0.34 -2.36
CA GLU A 159 10.90 0.16 -0.99
C GLU A 159 9.47 0.22 -0.41
N GLU A 160 8.51 0.69 -1.18
CA GLU A 160 7.11 0.75 -0.75
C GLU A 160 6.44 -0.63 -0.68
N GLU A 161 6.77 -1.55 -1.60
CA GLU A 161 6.35 -2.95 -1.51
C GLU A 161 6.91 -3.63 -0.25
N ARG A 162 8.18 -3.36 0.10
CA ARG A 162 8.79 -3.83 1.33
C ARG A 162 8.11 -3.24 2.56
N TYR A 163 7.75 -1.96 2.52
CA TYR A 163 6.97 -1.34 3.57
C TYR A 163 5.59 -2.00 3.70
N ALA A 164 4.87 -2.18 2.60
CA ALA A 164 3.58 -2.85 2.55
C ALA A 164 3.66 -4.28 3.12
N PHE A 165 4.73 -5.02 2.81
CA PHE A 165 5.00 -6.32 3.39
C PHE A 165 5.20 -6.24 4.92
N LEU A 166 6.01 -5.30 5.41
CA LEU A 166 6.27 -5.12 6.84
C LEU A 166 4.99 -4.84 7.65
N ILE A 167 4.07 -4.04 7.09
CA ILE A 167 2.79 -3.71 7.73
C ILE A 167 1.71 -4.76 7.47
N GLU A 168 1.99 -5.82 6.70
CA GLU A 168 1.01 -6.80 6.22
C GLU A 168 -0.18 -6.14 5.47
N GLY A 169 0.10 -5.07 4.74
CA GLY A 169 -0.84 -4.33 3.91
C GLY A 169 -0.76 -4.75 2.44
N SER A 170 -1.54 -4.08 1.61
CA SER A 170 -1.44 -4.18 0.15
C SER A 170 -1.07 -2.83 -0.44
N VAL A 171 -0.38 -2.84 -1.58
CA VAL A 171 -0.05 -1.63 -2.34
C VAL A 171 -0.62 -1.73 -3.76
N VAL A 172 -1.07 -0.61 -4.30
CA VAL A 172 -1.53 -0.45 -5.68
C VAL A 172 -0.82 0.76 -6.27
N PHE A 173 -0.07 0.54 -7.33
CA PHE A 173 0.60 1.60 -8.08
C PHE A 173 -0.29 2.07 -9.24
N LEU A 174 -0.55 3.38 -9.34
CA LEU A 174 -1.26 3.97 -10.49
C LEU A 174 -0.31 4.37 -11.63
N ASP A 175 0.99 4.42 -11.35
CA ASP A 175 2.06 4.69 -12.33
C ASP A 175 1.88 6.01 -13.08
N LEU A 176 1.32 7.04 -12.42
CA LEU A 176 1.32 8.39 -12.98
C LEU A 176 2.71 9.02 -12.84
N PRO A 177 3.17 9.83 -13.80
CA PRO A 177 4.49 10.46 -13.73
C PRO A 177 4.53 11.47 -12.59
N ASP A 178 5.55 11.38 -11.74
CA ASP A 178 5.90 12.39 -10.72
C ASP A 178 6.02 13.80 -11.31
N ALA A 179 5.77 14.86 -10.53
CA ALA A 179 5.90 16.25 -10.95
C ALA A 179 7.25 16.56 -11.63
N VAL A 180 8.34 15.94 -11.17
CA VAL A 180 9.67 16.11 -11.80
C VAL A 180 9.72 15.58 -13.25
N TYR A 181 8.82 14.67 -13.61
CA TYR A 181 8.62 14.17 -14.97
C TYR A 181 7.53 14.91 -15.74
N ARG A 182 6.72 15.72 -15.05
CA ARG A 182 5.73 16.64 -15.66
C ARG A 182 6.30 18.04 -15.91
N GLY A 183 7.60 18.21 -15.70
CA GLY A 183 8.35 19.42 -16.05
C GLY A 183 8.38 20.48 -14.95
N TYR A 184 8.12 20.12 -13.70
CA TYR A 184 8.38 20.98 -12.54
C TYR A 184 9.85 20.90 -12.16
N GLU A 185 10.49 22.06 -11.96
CA GLU A 185 11.90 22.14 -11.59
C GLU A 185 12.15 23.06 -10.39
N GLY A 186 12.92 22.56 -9.42
CA GLY A 186 13.26 23.25 -8.18
C GLY A 186 12.13 23.30 -7.15
N ASP A 187 12.51 23.65 -5.92
CA ASP A 187 11.59 23.70 -4.77
C ASP A 187 10.48 24.75 -4.97
N GLU A 188 10.76 25.85 -5.65
CA GLU A 188 9.78 26.93 -5.90
C GLU A 188 8.60 26.44 -6.76
N GLU A 189 8.86 25.60 -7.77
CA GLU A 189 7.82 25.04 -8.61
C GLU A 189 7.16 23.82 -7.95
N LEU A 190 7.94 22.94 -7.32
CA LEU A 190 7.40 21.74 -6.67
C LEU A 190 6.51 22.06 -5.47
N LEU A 191 6.91 23.03 -4.64
CA LEU A 191 6.19 23.46 -3.44
C LEU A 191 5.26 24.66 -3.70
N GLY A 192 5.06 25.00 -4.98
CA GLY A 192 4.18 26.05 -5.44
C GLY A 192 2.75 25.55 -5.69
N GLY A 193 1.96 26.39 -6.36
CA GLY A 193 0.65 25.97 -6.86
C GLY A 193 0.77 25.04 -8.07
N ALA A 194 -0.19 24.13 -8.23
CA ALA A 194 -0.31 23.35 -9.46
C ALA A 194 -0.46 24.27 -10.68
N ARG A 195 0.18 23.91 -11.80
CA ARG A 195 0.01 24.59 -13.08
C ARG A 195 -1.42 24.36 -13.60
N ASP A 196 -1.96 25.33 -14.35
CA ASP A 196 -3.34 25.28 -14.86
C ASP A 196 -3.60 24.07 -15.79
N ASP A 197 -2.55 23.52 -16.41
CA ASP A 197 -2.60 22.37 -17.31
C ASP A 197 -2.36 21.01 -16.61
N ASP A 198 -1.94 21.02 -15.35
CA ASP A 198 -1.69 19.81 -14.55
C ASP A 198 -2.91 19.50 -13.68
N LEU A 199 -3.85 18.75 -14.26
CA LEU A 199 -5.15 18.50 -13.65
C LEU A 199 -5.10 17.35 -12.63
N PRO A 200 -5.91 17.41 -11.53
CA PRO A 200 -6.02 16.32 -10.58
C PRO A 200 -6.42 14.99 -11.26
N PRO A 201 -5.80 13.84 -10.89
CA PRO A 201 -6.05 12.53 -11.52
C PRO A 201 -7.36 11.88 -11.03
N TYR A 202 -8.46 12.62 -11.10
CA TYR A 202 -9.74 12.28 -10.49
C TYR A 202 -10.31 10.93 -10.95
N GLU A 203 -10.44 10.71 -12.26
CA GLU A 203 -11.11 9.51 -12.80
C GLU A 203 -10.40 8.21 -12.45
N ILE A 204 -9.06 8.18 -12.58
CA ILE A 204 -8.27 6.97 -12.30
C ILE A 204 -8.26 6.64 -10.80
N LEU A 205 -8.04 7.66 -9.95
CA LEU A 205 -7.96 7.47 -8.51
C LEU A 205 -9.33 7.13 -7.92
N ARG A 206 -10.39 7.84 -8.34
CA ARG A 206 -11.77 7.51 -7.94
C ARG A 206 -12.16 6.10 -8.34
N ARG A 207 -11.85 5.67 -9.57
CA ARG A 207 -12.16 4.31 -10.05
C ARG A 207 -11.49 3.25 -9.17
N GLU A 208 -10.22 3.44 -8.83
CA GLU A 208 -9.49 2.49 -7.99
C GLU A 208 -10.01 2.48 -6.55
N ILE A 209 -10.28 3.65 -5.95
CA ILE A 209 -10.89 3.74 -4.62
C ILE A 209 -12.25 3.04 -4.59
N VAL A 210 -13.11 3.25 -5.59
CA VAL A 210 -14.42 2.58 -5.66
C VAL A 210 -14.26 1.06 -5.78
N ARG A 211 -13.32 0.58 -6.61
CA ARG A 211 -13.02 -0.85 -6.80
C ARG A 211 -12.61 -1.53 -5.49
N LEU A 212 -11.90 -0.82 -4.61
CA LEU A 212 -11.42 -1.35 -3.33
C LEU A 212 -12.50 -1.39 -2.23
N GLU A 213 -13.67 -0.79 -2.48
CA GLU A 213 -14.80 -0.70 -1.54
C GLU A 213 -14.40 -0.34 -0.08
N PRO A 214 -13.61 0.73 0.13
CA PRO A 214 -13.06 1.07 1.44
C PRO A 214 -14.14 1.51 2.41
N GLN A 215 -14.03 1.13 3.68
CA GLN A 215 -14.81 1.75 4.76
C GLN A 215 -14.30 3.13 5.12
N MET A 216 -12.98 3.35 5.06
CA MET A 216 -12.33 4.65 5.28
C MET A 216 -11.30 4.94 4.18
N VAL A 217 -11.25 6.18 3.72
CA VAL A 217 -10.24 6.67 2.76
C VAL A 217 -9.46 7.83 3.38
N TYR A 218 -8.14 7.82 3.22
CA TYR A 218 -7.23 8.83 3.73
C TYR A 218 -6.51 9.51 2.56
N PHE A 219 -6.62 10.83 2.47
CA PHE A 219 -5.93 11.67 1.49
C PHE A 219 -4.87 12.53 2.17
N PRO A 220 -3.81 12.98 1.46
CA PRO A 220 -2.92 14.01 1.98
C PRO A 220 -3.70 15.30 2.21
N LEU A 221 -3.36 16.02 3.29
CA LEU A 221 -3.91 17.34 3.55
C LEU A 221 -3.24 18.42 2.66
N GLY A 222 -2.07 18.12 2.10
CA GLY A 222 -1.30 19.02 1.24
C GLY A 222 -0.50 20.06 2.03
N VAL A 223 -0.08 19.72 3.25
CA VAL A 223 0.83 20.54 4.05
C VAL A 223 2.21 20.51 3.40
N GLY A 224 2.88 21.67 3.32
CA GLY A 224 4.20 21.81 2.69
C GLY A 224 4.18 22.40 1.29
N GLY A 225 3.05 22.38 0.59
CA GLY A 225 2.93 23.01 -0.72
C GLY A 225 3.17 22.10 -1.92
N HIS A 226 3.52 20.82 -1.71
CA HIS A 226 3.91 19.97 -2.83
C HIS A 226 2.75 19.76 -3.82
N VAL A 227 3.00 20.02 -5.11
CA VAL A 227 1.98 19.98 -6.17
C VAL A 227 1.24 18.65 -6.22
N ASP A 228 1.94 17.52 -6.18
CA ASP A 228 1.33 16.18 -6.19
C ASP A 228 0.40 15.91 -5.00
N HIS A 229 0.74 16.44 -3.81
CA HIS A 229 -0.11 16.32 -2.64
C HIS A 229 -1.38 17.17 -2.79
N HIS A 230 -1.24 18.39 -3.33
CA HIS A 230 -2.39 19.23 -3.67
C HIS A 230 -3.32 18.55 -4.66
N LEU A 231 -2.79 17.98 -5.75
CA LEU A 231 -3.61 17.29 -6.75
C LEU A 231 -4.36 16.09 -6.14
N CYS A 232 -3.71 15.30 -5.28
CA CYS A 232 -4.37 14.20 -4.58
C CYS A 232 -5.46 14.70 -3.62
N ARG A 233 -5.20 15.78 -2.88
CA ARG A 233 -6.18 16.42 -1.99
C ARG A 233 -7.42 16.91 -2.77
N GLU A 234 -7.22 17.57 -3.90
CA GLU A 234 -8.31 18.08 -4.73
C GLU A 234 -9.20 16.94 -5.27
N VAL A 235 -8.65 15.74 -5.52
CA VAL A 235 -9.46 14.55 -5.82
C VAL A 235 -10.37 14.20 -4.64
N GLY A 236 -9.83 14.17 -3.42
CA GLY A 236 -10.60 13.91 -2.20
C GLY A 236 -11.73 14.93 -1.99
N LEU A 237 -11.44 16.21 -2.18
CA LEU A 237 -12.45 17.29 -2.08
C LEU A 237 -13.51 17.17 -3.17
N SER A 238 -13.13 16.85 -4.40
CA SER A 238 -14.06 16.63 -5.52
C SER A 238 -14.98 15.44 -5.26
N MET A 239 -14.45 14.35 -4.69
CA MET A 239 -15.23 13.18 -4.28
C MET A 239 -16.23 13.51 -3.16
N LEU A 240 -15.86 14.37 -2.21
CA LEU A 240 -16.78 14.87 -1.17
C LEU A 240 -17.88 15.78 -1.74
N ALA A 241 -17.58 16.51 -2.82
CA ALA A 241 -18.52 17.37 -3.52
C ALA A 241 -19.45 16.61 -4.49
N GLU A 242 -19.22 15.31 -4.73
CA GLU A 242 -20.11 14.50 -5.55
C GLU A 242 -21.54 14.55 -4.97
N GLU A 243 -22.47 15.11 -5.76
CA GLU A 243 -23.87 15.15 -5.35
C GLU A 243 -24.36 13.76 -4.98
N ARG A 244 -25.22 13.68 -3.96
CA ARG A 244 -26.01 12.48 -3.63
C ARG A 244 -26.87 12.10 -4.83
N ARG A 245 -26.30 11.37 -5.78
CA ARG A 245 -27.02 10.93 -6.97
C ARG A 245 -28.16 10.02 -6.51
N TRP A 246 -29.38 10.34 -6.93
CA TRP A 246 -30.60 9.55 -6.74
C TRP A 246 -30.59 8.19 -7.48
N VAL A 247 -29.41 7.74 -7.93
CA VAL A 247 -29.18 6.40 -8.45
C VAL A 247 -28.60 5.59 -7.30
N MET A 248 -29.33 4.55 -6.90
CA MET A 248 -28.96 3.53 -5.90
C MET A 248 -27.45 3.29 -5.74
N PRO A 249 -27.02 3.08 -4.49
CA PRO A 249 -26.21 4.02 -3.72
C PRO A 249 -24.76 4.12 -4.24
N VAL A 250 -24.32 5.30 -4.64
CA VAL A 250 -22.90 5.65 -4.55
C VAL A 250 -22.59 5.84 -3.05
N PRO A 251 -21.47 5.30 -2.52
CA PRO A 251 -21.13 5.50 -1.12
C PRO A 251 -21.10 7.00 -0.78
N ASP A 252 -21.88 7.44 0.22
CA ASP A 252 -21.68 8.76 0.83
C ASP A 252 -20.30 8.73 1.49
N TYR A 253 -19.36 9.55 0.98
CA TYR A 253 -18.01 9.65 1.53
C TYR A 253 -17.95 10.58 2.75
N SER A 254 -19.03 11.32 3.05
CA SER A 254 -19.14 12.10 4.28
C SER A 254 -19.02 11.19 5.50
N GLY A 255 -18.03 11.46 6.35
CA GLY A 255 -17.71 10.63 7.51
C GLY A 255 -16.92 9.36 7.23
N ARG A 256 -16.57 9.10 5.94
CA ARG A 256 -15.72 7.98 5.50
C ARG A 256 -14.42 8.44 4.85
N MET A 257 -14.16 9.74 4.83
CA MET A 257 -12.93 10.34 4.35
C MET A 257 -12.19 11.04 5.49
N SER A 258 -10.86 11.04 5.43
CA SER A 258 -9.99 11.80 6.34
C SER A 258 -8.80 12.34 5.55
N PHE A 259 -8.26 13.47 6.02
CA PHE A 259 -7.04 14.05 5.46
C PHE A 259 -5.93 13.91 6.49
N TYR A 260 -4.79 13.34 6.11
CA TYR A 260 -3.64 13.16 7.00
C TYR A 260 -2.68 14.33 6.89
N GLU A 261 -2.02 14.63 8.01
CA GLU A 261 -0.95 15.63 8.09
C GLU A 261 0.31 15.11 7.41
N ASP A 262 0.82 15.85 6.41
CA ASP A 262 1.96 15.44 5.59
C ASP A 262 3.29 15.61 6.35
N PHE A 263 3.91 14.52 6.76
CA PHE A 263 5.24 14.53 7.39
C PHE A 263 6.33 14.22 6.36
N PRO A 264 7.50 14.89 6.42
CA PRO A 264 7.94 15.82 7.46
C PRO A 264 7.55 17.29 7.22
N TYR A 265 6.81 17.60 6.14
CA TYR A 265 6.47 18.97 5.79
C TYR A 265 5.79 19.75 6.91
N ALA A 266 4.82 19.13 7.57
CA ALA A 266 4.10 19.72 8.70
C ALA A 266 5.03 20.10 9.87
N TRP A 267 6.07 19.31 10.09
CA TRP A 267 7.11 19.62 11.08
C TRP A 267 7.98 20.80 10.64
N TRP A 268 8.34 20.88 9.36
CA TRP A 268 9.17 21.98 8.84
C TRP A 268 8.44 23.32 8.77
N THR A 269 7.11 23.29 8.62
CA THR A 269 6.29 24.50 8.52
C THR A 269 5.62 24.89 9.83
N ASP A 270 5.95 24.24 10.95
CA ASP A 270 5.30 24.43 12.26
C ASP A 270 3.76 24.40 12.14
N PHE A 271 3.24 23.39 11.43
CA PHE A 271 1.81 23.27 11.20
C PHE A 271 1.09 22.90 12.51
N GLU A 272 0.13 23.72 12.93
CA GLU A 272 -0.62 23.53 14.19
C GLU A 272 -2.04 23.00 13.96
N GLY A 273 -2.45 22.87 12.70
CA GLY A 273 -3.75 22.30 12.33
C GLY A 273 -4.50 23.12 11.26
N PRO A 274 -5.65 22.60 10.79
CA PRO A 274 -6.39 23.16 9.67
C PRO A 274 -6.93 24.58 9.93
N GLN A 275 -6.98 25.03 11.18
CA GLN A 275 -7.37 26.39 11.55
C GLN A 275 -6.38 27.43 11.02
N GLN A 276 -5.11 27.07 10.80
CA GLN A 276 -4.12 27.96 10.19
C GLN A 276 -4.47 28.35 8.74
N TRP A 277 -5.40 27.61 8.11
CA TRP A 277 -5.92 27.91 6.76
C TRP A 277 -7.19 28.75 6.75
N SER A 278 -7.59 29.29 7.91
CA SER A 278 -8.69 30.26 8.01
C SER A 278 -8.32 31.57 7.31
N GLY A 279 -8.61 31.65 6.01
CA GLY A 279 -8.24 32.78 5.16
C GLY A 279 -8.28 32.54 3.65
N GLY A 280 -8.51 31.30 3.19
CA GLY A 280 -8.79 31.01 1.77
C GLY A 280 -7.90 29.98 1.07
N SER A 281 -7.10 29.19 1.79
CA SER A 281 -6.21 28.19 1.17
C SER A 281 -6.82 26.79 1.00
N LEU A 282 -7.95 26.49 1.64
CA LEU A 282 -8.67 25.22 1.46
C LEU A 282 -10.17 25.48 1.33
N GLU A 283 -10.71 25.30 0.13
CA GLU A 283 -12.14 25.42 -0.14
C GLU A 283 -12.85 24.09 0.14
N LEU A 284 -13.62 24.03 1.22
CA LEU A 284 -14.40 22.84 1.57
C LEU A 284 -15.77 22.86 0.88
N PRO A 285 -16.31 21.70 0.48
CA PRO A 285 -17.68 21.60 -0.02
C PRO A 285 -18.71 22.12 0.99
N VAL A 286 -19.84 22.63 0.49
CA VAL A 286 -20.90 23.19 1.33
C VAL A 286 -21.41 22.14 2.32
N GLY A 287 -21.39 22.49 3.61
CA GLY A 287 -21.86 21.61 4.69
C GLY A 287 -20.83 20.60 5.20
N VAL A 288 -19.58 20.68 4.74
CA VAL A 288 -18.46 19.90 5.26
C VAL A 288 -17.61 20.76 6.19
N GLU A 289 -17.18 20.19 7.32
CA GLU A 289 -16.22 20.79 8.23
C GLU A 289 -15.03 19.84 8.46
N LEU A 290 -13.85 20.39 8.69
CA LEU A 290 -12.67 19.63 9.08
C LEU A 290 -12.50 19.65 10.59
N GLN A 291 -12.33 18.47 11.17
CA GLN A 291 -12.04 18.28 12.59
C GLN A 291 -10.73 17.53 12.74
N ALA A 292 -9.77 18.12 13.46
CA ALA A 292 -8.53 17.45 13.81
C ALA A 292 -8.80 16.23 14.71
N ARG A 293 -8.17 15.11 14.38
CA ARG A 293 -8.18 13.87 15.18
C ARG A 293 -6.76 13.36 15.31
N TYR A 294 -6.41 12.94 16.52
CA TYR A 294 -5.09 12.44 16.83
C TYR A 294 -5.18 10.94 17.13
N SER A 295 -4.20 10.19 16.63
CA SER A 295 -3.99 8.79 16.98
C SER A 295 -2.81 8.71 17.93
N ASP A 296 -2.99 8.06 19.09
CA ASP A 296 -1.87 7.71 19.94
C ASP A 296 -1.13 6.53 19.30
N ILE A 297 0.14 6.75 18.95
CA ILE A 297 1.00 5.77 18.30
C ILE A 297 2.13 5.29 19.21
N THR A 298 2.06 5.58 20.52
CA THR A 298 3.13 5.29 21.48
C THR A 298 3.56 3.82 21.44
N GLU A 299 2.60 2.90 21.45
CA GLU A 299 2.85 1.44 21.47
C GLU A 299 3.42 0.92 20.14
N VAL A 300 3.20 1.63 19.03
CA VAL A 300 3.60 1.21 17.67
C VAL A 300 4.71 2.08 17.08
N MET A 301 5.31 2.97 17.88
CA MET A 301 6.32 3.92 17.43
C MET A 301 7.54 3.22 16.83
N GLU A 302 8.01 2.14 17.45
CA GLU A 302 9.13 1.34 16.96
C GLU A 302 8.81 0.66 15.61
N ARG A 303 7.55 0.20 15.42
CA ARG A 303 7.12 -0.38 14.14
C ARG A 303 7.02 0.69 13.06
N LYS A 304 6.54 1.90 13.37
CA LYS A 304 6.60 3.05 12.45
C LYS A 304 8.06 3.33 12.05
N ALA A 305 8.95 3.45 13.04
CA ALA A 305 10.36 3.73 12.79
C ALA A 305 11.05 2.63 11.96
N ALA A 306 10.71 1.36 12.20
CA ALA A 306 11.22 0.23 11.41
C ALA A 306 10.74 0.26 9.94
N GLY A 307 9.53 0.76 9.68
CA GLY A 307 9.01 0.89 8.32
C GLY A 307 9.62 2.01 7.49
N ILE A 308 10.30 2.97 8.13
CA ILE A 308 10.99 4.07 7.46
C ILE A 308 12.49 3.74 7.21
N ARG A 309 12.99 2.61 7.73
CA ARG A 309 14.39 2.17 7.59
C ARG A 309 14.59 1.25 6.40
#